data_AF-A0A1D7TWV3-F1
#
_entry.id   AF-A0A1D7TWV3-F1
#
_cell.length_a   1.000
_cell.length_b   1.000
_cell.length_c   1.000
_cell.angle_alpha   90.00
_cell.angle_beta   90.00
_cell.angle_gamma   90.00
#
_symmetry.space_group_name_H-M   'P 1'
#
loop_
_entity.id
_entity.type
_entity.pdbx_description
1 polymer ?
#
loop_
_entity_poly.entity_id
_entity_poly.type
_entity_poly.pdbx_seq_one_letter_code
_entity_poly.pdbx_strand_id
1 'polypeptide(L)'
;MLRSLLLLPLLALSACVLPNSRSNTVVVTDAKSVVANCKKLGELEGASPLGKVLLRDQARDAALARLKAGGAELGATHVESSVADIKWKGPSTAGTAYKCGT
;
A
#
# COMPACT_ATOMS: atom_id res chain seq x y z
N MET A 1 -2.59 -41.37 6.80
CA MET A 1 -3.01 -40.09 7.42
C MET A 1 -1.87 -39.06 7.42
N LEU A 2 -1.20 -38.84 6.28
CA LEU A 2 -0.01 -37.97 6.17
C LEU A 2 -0.18 -36.89 5.08
N ARG A 3 -1.42 -36.56 4.71
CA ARG A 3 -1.73 -35.55 3.67
C ARG A 3 -2.14 -34.19 4.24
N SER A 4 -2.67 -34.15 5.47
CA SER A 4 -3.14 -32.88 6.07
C SER A 4 -2.02 -32.00 6.62
N LEU A 5 -0.83 -32.55 6.90
CA LEU A 5 0.29 -31.77 7.45
C LEU A 5 1.04 -30.93 6.40
N LEU A 6 0.87 -31.24 5.11
CA LEU A 6 1.51 -30.50 4.00
C LEU A 6 0.77 -29.21 3.61
N LEU A 7 -0.41 -28.94 4.18
CA LEU A 7 -1.19 -27.73 3.90
C LEU A 7 -0.82 -26.54 4.80
N LEU A 8 -0.20 -26.78 5.97
CA LEU A 8 0.20 -25.71 6.89
C LEU A 8 1.18 -24.68 6.30
N PRO A 9 2.22 -25.04 5.52
CA PRO A 9 3.15 -24.04 5.01
C PRO A 9 2.54 -23.14 3.92
N LEU A 10 1.47 -23.56 3.23
CA LEU A 10 0.80 -22.69 2.25
C LEU A 10 0.01 -21.55 2.90
N LEU A 11 -0.53 -21.75 4.10
CA LEU A 11 -1.22 -20.69 4.84
C LEU A 11 -0.26 -19.63 5.39
N ALA A 12 1.00 -19.98 5.64
CA ALA A 12 2.00 -19.03 6.11
C ALA A 12 2.46 -18.05 5.01
N LEU A 13 2.35 -18.43 3.72
CA LEU A 13 2.80 -17.59 2.60
C LEU A 13 1.80 -16.49 2.21
N SER A 14 0.52 -16.60 2.59
CA SER A 14 -0.50 -15.58 2.25
C SER A 14 -0.38 -14.30 3.09
N ALA A 15 0.38 -14.31 4.18
CA ALA A 15 0.53 -13.16 5.08
C ALA A 15 1.61 -12.15 4.62
N CYS A 16 2.41 -12.50 3.61
CA CYS A 16 3.39 -11.58 3.04
C CYS A 16 2.74 -10.83 1.87
N VAL A 17 2.34 -9.57 2.11
CA VAL A 17 2.04 -8.62 1.03
C VAL A 17 3.36 -8.31 0.32
N LEU A 18 3.73 -9.17 -0.62
CA LEU A 18 4.91 -9.00 -1.45
C LEU A 18 4.59 -7.97 -2.54
N PRO A 19 5.47 -6.99 -2.79
CA PRO A 19 5.39 -6.16 -3.97
C PRO A 19 5.29 -7.05 -5.21
N ASN A 20 4.29 -6.82 -6.05
CA ASN A 20 4.09 -7.52 -7.30
C ASN A 20 4.07 -6.50 -8.44
N SER A 21 4.08 -6.97 -9.69
CA SER A 21 4.11 -6.08 -10.86
C SER A 21 2.97 -5.04 -10.86
N ARG A 22 1.79 -5.45 -10.35
CA ARG A 22 0.59 -4.60 -10.27
C ARG A 22 0.72 -3.52 -9.20
N SER A 23 1.34 -3.80 -8.06
CA SER A 23 1.61 -2.78 -7.04
C SER A 23 2.81 -1.90 -7.37
N ASN A 24 3.76 -2.39 -8.16
CA ASN A 24 4.91 -1.57 -8.57
C ASN A 24 4.55 -0.48 -9.59
N THR A 25 3.44 -0.64 -10.32
CA THR A 25 2.88 0.35 -11.24
C THR A 25 2.10 1.46 -10.53
N VAL A 26 1.72 1.26 -9.26
CA VAL A 26 0.99 2.26 -8.47
C VAL A 26 1.95 3.33 -7.96
N VAL A 27 1.69 4.58 -8.34
CA VAL A 27 2.42 5.75 -7.86
C VAL A 27 1.76 6.29 -6.61
N VAL A 28 2.52 6.48 -5.52
CA VAL A 28 2.02 7.19 -4.34
C VAL A 28 2.55 8.61 -4.39
N THR A 29 1.67 9.60 -4.20
CA THR A 29 2.00 11.03 -4.32
C THR A 29 1.30 11.82 -3.22
N ASP A 30 1.89 12.90 -2.74
CA ASP A 30 1.27 13.87 -1.85
C ASP A 30 0.67 15.06 -2.63
N ALA A 31 1.00 15.18 -3.92
CA ALA A 31 0.56 16.26 -4.78
C ALA A 31 -0.84 16.00 -5.35
N LYS A 32 -1.86 16.66 -4.78
CA LYS A 32 -3.25 16.61 -5.26
C LYS A 32 -3.43 16.99 -6.73
N SER A 33 -2.55 17.84 -7.27
CA SER A 33 -2.58 18.24 -8.68
C SER A 33 -2.37 17.07 -9.64
N VAL A 34 -1.63 16.04 -9.24
CA VAL A 34 -1.39 14.83 -10.05
C VAL A 34 -2.66 14.01 -10.26
N VAL A 35 -3.55 13.99 -9.26
CA VAL A 35 -4.79 13.19 -9.28
C VAL A 35 -6.05 13.99 -9.58
N ALA A 36 -5.93 15.30 -9.85
CA ALA A 36 -7.05 16.22 -9.96
C ALA A 36 -8.11 15.81 -11.01
N ASN A 37 -7.68 15.21 -12.11
CA ASN A 37 -8.55 14.74 -13.20
C ASN A 37 -8.75 13.22 -13.20
N CYS A 38 -8.37 12.53 -12.13
CA CYS A 38 -8.44 11.07 -12.05
C CYS A 38 -9.73 10.61 -11.36
N LYS A 39 -10.19 9.41 -11.70
CA LYS A 39 -11.37 8.81 -11.07
C LYS A 39 -11.01 8.26 -9.68
N LYS A 40 -11.67 8.76 -8.62
CA LYS A 40 -11.56 8.19 -7.26
C LYS A 40 -12.13 6.76 -7.26
N LEU A 41 -11.38 5.83 -6.69
CA LEU A 41 -11.77 4.43 -6.56
C LEU A 41 -12.12 4.04 -5.13
N GLY A 42 -11.50 4.67 -4.13
CA GLY A 42 -11.75 4.35 -2.72
C GLY A 42 -10.69 4.93 -1.79
N GLU A 43 -10.85 4.65 -0.51
CA GLU A 43 -9.91 5.02 0.56
C GLU A 43 -9.13 3.78 1.01
N LEU A 44 -7.90 4.00 1.44
CA LEU A 44 -6.92 2.98 1.80
C LEU A 44 -6.28 3.32 3.14
N GLU A 45 -5.90 2.28 3.87
CA GLU A 45 -5.12 2.41 5.10
C GLU A 45 -3.75 1.73 4.94
N GLY A 46 -2.68 2.51 5.08
CA GLY A 46 -1.30 2.05 4.97
C GLY A 46 -0.70 1.55 6.29
N ALA A 47 -1.47 1.55 7.38
CA ALA A 47 -0.98 1.20 8.71
C ALA A 47 -0.34 -0.20 8.74
N SER A 48 0.84 -0.28 9.36
CA SER A 48 1.51 -1.53 9.71
C SER A 48 1.30 -1.84 11.18
N PRO A 49 0.96 -3.08 11.58
CA PRO A 49 0.97 -3.49 12.98
C PRO A 49 2.37 -3.36 13.62
N LEU A 50 3.43 -3.33 12.80
CA LEU A 50 4.82 -3.09 13.24
C LEU A 50 5.20 -1.60 13.27
N GLY A 51 4.34 -0.68 12.82
CA GLY A 51 4.67 0.73 12.63
C GLY A 51 5.13 1.47 13.89
N LYS A 52 4.78 0.98 15.08
CA LYS A 52 5.21 1.55 16.38
C LYS A 52 6.61 1.10 16.83
N VAL A 53 7.14 0.05 16.22
CA VAL A 53 8.44 -0.57 16.59
C VAL A 53 9.51 -0.22 15.55
N LEU A 54 9.10 0.00 14.30
CA LEU A 54 10.00 0.36 13.21
C LEU A 54 10.58 1.76 13.39
N LEU A 55 11.81 1.94 12.91
CA LEU A 55 12.35 3.28 12.68
C LEU A 55 11.44 4.03 11.71
N ARG A 56 11.34 5.36 11.84
CA ARG A 56 10.42 6.18 11.05
C ARG A 56 10.51 5.90 9.54
N ASP A 57 11.72 5.80 9.01
CA ASP A 57 11.93 5.60 7.58
C ASP A 57 11.46 4.21 7.13
N GLN A 58 11.68 3.18 7.96
CA GLN A 58 11.12 1.84 7.71
C GLN A 58 9.59 1.81 7.84
N ALA A 59 9.02 2.57 8.78
CA ALA A 59 7.57 2.70 8.93
C ALA A 59 6.96 3.39 7.70
N ARG A 60 7.62 4.41 7.15
CA ARG A 60 7.22 5.08 5.91
C ARG A 60 7.24 4.12 4.75
N ASP A 61 8.34 3.39 4.55
CA ASP A 61 8.49 2.46 3.44
C ASP A 61 7.48 1.32 3.53
N ALA A 62 7.19 0.82 4.74
CA ALA A 62 6.15 -0.17 4.98
C ALA A 62 4.73 0.36 4.69
N ALA A 63 4.46 1.63 4.98
CA ALA A 63 3.18 2.27 4.66
C ALA A 63 3.04 2.51 3.14
N LEU A 64 4.09 2.97 2.47
CA LEU A 64 4.12 3.11 1.00
C LEU A 64 3.85 1.77 0.31
N ALA A 65 4.49 0.69 0.76
CA ALA A 65 4.29 -0.64 0.21
C ALA A 65 2.83 -1.11 0.35
N ARG A 66 2.21 -0.89 1.51
CA ARG A 66 0.78 -1.23 1.74
C ARG A 66 -0.16 -0.39 0.89
N LEU A 67 0.06 0.91 0.80
CA LEU A 67 -0.74 1.80 -0.04
C LEU A 67 -0.68 1.39 -1.51
N LYS A 68 0.51 1.03 -2.01
CA LYS A 68 0.68 0.50 -3.37
C LYS A 68 -0.06 -0.81 -3.59
N ALA A 69 0.01 -1.74 -2.62
CA ALA A 69 -0.70 -3.01 -2.70
C ALA A 69 -2.22 -2.82 -2.71
N GLY A 70 -2.77 -2.06 -1.76
CA GLY A 70 -4.21 -1.77 -1.71
C GLY A 70 -4.70 -0.98 -2.93
N GLY A 71 -3.90 -0.03 -3.42
CA GLY A 71 -4.18 0.67 -4.67
C GLY A 71 -4.27 -0.29 -5.86
N ALA A 72 -3.33 -1.22 -5.96
CA ALA A 72 -3.32 -2.22 -7.03
C ALA A 72 -4.54 -3.15 -6.96
N GLU A 73 -4.94 -3.58 -5.77
CA GLU A 73 -6.14 -4.40 -5.56
C GLU A 73 -7.40 -3.71 -6.08
N LEU A 74 -7.52 -2.39 -5.85
CA LEU A 74 -8.61 -1.56 -6.38
C LEU A 74 -8.48 -1.24 -7.89
N GLY A 75 -7.35 -1.59 -8.53
CA GLY A 75 -7.08 -1.23 -9.92
C GLY A 75 -6.71 0.25 -10.12
N ALA A 76 -6.17 0.87 -9.07
CA ALA A 76 -5.64 2.22 -9.10
C ALA A 76 -4.32 2.29 -9.89
N THR A 77 -4.03 3.49 -10.37
CA THR A 77 -2.73 3.86 -10.94
C THR A 77 -1.98 4.80 -10.00
N HIS A 78 -2.72 5.54 -9.18
CA HIS A 78 -2.20 6.54 -8.27
C HIS A 78 -2.87 6.40 -6.90
N VAL A 79 -2.12 6.71 -5.85
CA VAL A 79 -2.64 6.87 -4.49
C VAL A 79 -2.19 8.21 -3.96
N GLU A 80 -3.13 9.07 -3.58
CA GLU A 80 -2.83 10.32 -2.89
C GLU A 80 -2.66 10.05 -1.40
N SER A 81 -1.51 10.40 -0.82
CA SER A 81 -1.23 10.19 0.60
C SER A 81 -0.08 11.07 1.08
N SER A 82 -0.21 11.58 2.31
CA SER A 82 0.85 12.33 3.00
C SER A 82 2.11 11.49 3.26
N VAL A 83 2.04 10.16 3.19
CA VAL A 83 3.19 9.26 3.37
C VAL A 83 4.26 9.47 2.28
N ALA A 84 3.85 9.98 1.11
CA ALA A 84 4.78 10.29 0.02
C ALA A 84 5.59 11.57 0.25
N ASP A 85 5.22 12.42 1.22
CA ASP A 85 6.03 13.59 1.58
C ASP A 85 7.34 13.12 2.24
N ILE A 86 8.49 13.60 1.73
CA ILE A 86 9.81 13.33 2.31
C ILE A 86 9.91 13.81 3.77
N LYS A 87 9.09 14.79 4.17
CA LYS A 87 9.00 15.33 5.53
C LYS A 87 7.96 14.63 6.40
N TRP A 88 7.38 13.52 5.94
CA TRP A 88 6.36 12.77 6.67
C TRP A 88 6.82 12.42 8.10
N LYS A 89 5.97 12.76 9.08
CA LYS A 89 6.26 12.61 10.52
C LYS A 89 5.51 11.46 11.19
N GLY A 90 4.81 10.63 10.44
CA GLY A 90 4.06 9.50 11.00
C GLY A 90 2.64 9.71 11.52
N PRO A 91 1.95 10.88 11.44
CA PRO A 91 0.64 11.00 12.05
C PRO A 91 -0.49 10.30 11.26
N SER A 92 -0.33 10.11 9.95
CA SER A 92 -1.33 9.45 9.10
C SER A 92 -0.68 8.54 8.08
N THR A 93 -1.25 7.35 7.93
CA THR A 93 -0.91 6.35 6.91
C THR A 93 -2.04 6.15 5.90
N ALA A 94 -3.09 6.97 5.98
CA ALA A 94 -4.24 6.90 5.08
C ALA A 94 -3.86 7.36 3.66
N GLY A 95 -4.59 6.87 2.67
CA GLY A 95 -4.49 7.34 1.30
C GLY A 95 -5.80 7.19 0.53
N THR A 96 -5.89 7.88 -0.60
CA THR A 96 -7.03 7.78 -1.51
C THR A 96 -6.58 7.23 -2.86
N ALA A 97 -7.23 6.17 -3.32
CA ALA A 97 -6.90 5.49 -4.57
C ALA A 97 -7.58 6.14 -5.78
N TYR A 98 -6.82 6.32 -6.87
CA TYR A 98 -7.27 6.95 -8.10
C TYR A 98 -6.85 6.17 -9.36
N LYS A 99 -7.71 6.17 -10.37
CA LYS A 99 -7.42 5.72 -11.73
C LYS A 99 -7.26 6.90 -12.66
N CYS A 100 -6.06 7.07 -13.21
CA CYS A 100 -5.68 8.13 -14.14
C CYS A 100 -5.50 7.53 -15.55
N GLY A 101 -5.67 8.34 -16.60
CA GLY A 101 -5.44 7.90 -17.99
C GLY A 101 -6.50 6.92 -18.49
N THR A 102 -7.78 7.26 -18.31
CA THR A 102 -8.89 6.60 -19.04
C THR A 102 -8.72 6.74 -20.54
#